data_AF-A0A7W8QHW5-F1
#
_entry.id   AF-A0A7W8QHW5-F1
#
_cell.length_a   1.000
_cell.length_b   1.000
_cell.length_c   1.000
_cell.angle_alpha   90.00
_cell.angle_beta   90.00
_cell.angle_gamma   90.00
#
_symmetry.space_group_name_H-M   'P 1'
#
loop_
_entity.id
_entity.type
_entity.pdbx_description
1 polymer ?
#
loop_
_entity_poly.entity_id
_entity_poly.type
_entity_poly.pdbx_seq_one_letter_code
_entity_poly.pdbx_strand_id
1 'polypeptide(L)' 'MHLEDRPDGGAPPGGTHTGQAEWVGYREAAALPLFPAVGPLLGALQTPHARSAAVMAPPMTDATFPWR' A
#
# COMPACT_ATOMS: atom_id res chain seq x y z
N MET A 1 33.27 -13.81 5.91
CA MET A 1 31.98 -14.47 6.18
C MET A 1 31.36 -14.75 4.81
N HIS A 2 31.64 -15.92 4.25
CA HIS A 2 31.11 -16.33 2.95
C HIS A 2 29.68 -16.83 3.14
N LEU A 3 28.75 -16.19 2.45
CA LEU A 3 27.32 -16.49 2.44
C LEU A 3 26.97 -16.89 1.00
N GLU A 4 27.49 -18.02 0.55
CA GLU A 4 27.23 -18.50 -0.81
C GLU A 4 26.31 -19.72 -0.76
N ASP A 5 25.32 -19.70 -1.65
CA ASP A 5 24.45 -20.79 -2.11
C ASP A 5 23.34 -21.34 -1.20
N ARG A 6 22.10 -20.88 -1.47
CA ARG A 6 20.94 -21.80 -1.57
C ARG A 6 20.17 -21.58 -2.90
N PRO A 7 20.05 -22.61 -3.76
CA PRO A 7 19.56 -22.50 -5.12
C PRO A 7 18.08 -22.91 -5.27
N ASP A 8 17.15 -22.22 -4.62
CA ASP A 8 15.71 -22.44 -4.83
C ASP A 8 14.90 -21.36 -4.13
N GLY A 9 14.27 -20.51 -4.94
CA GLY A 9 13.47 -19.35 -4.57
C GLY A 9 12.29 -19.71 -3.67
N GLY A 10 12.53 -19.85 -2.38
CA GLY A 10 11.50 -19.83 -1.36
C GLY A 10 11.01 -18.41 -1.19
N ALA A 11 9.91 -18.05 -1.84
CA ALA A 11 9.13 -16.89 -1.45
C ALA A 11 8.88 -16.96 0.08
N PRO A 12 8.89 -15.82 0.79
CA PRO A 12 8.59 -15.83 2.22
C PRO A 12 7.29 -16.60 2.46
N PRO A 13 7.21 -17.42 3.53
CA PRO A 13 6.04 -18.23 3.78
C PRO A 13 4.80 -17.34 3.79
N GLY A 14 3.87 -17.61 2.88
CA GLY A 14 2.59 -16.90 2.83
C GLY A 14 1.88 -17.07 4.16
N GLY A 15 1.48 -15.96 4.78
CA GLY A 15 0.68 -15.98 6.00
C GLY A 15 -0.81 -15.88 5.67
N THR A 16 -1.64 -16.58 6.44
CA THR A 16 -3.09 -16.33 6.45
C THR A 16 -3.38 -15.31 7.53
N HIS A 17 -3.85 -14.12 7.15
CA HIS A 17 -4.28 -13.09 8.10
C HIS A 17 -5.80 -12.93 8.02
N THR A 18 -6.48 -13.17 9.14
CA THR A 18 -7.90 -12.84 9.28
C THR A 18 -8.00 -11.35 9.58
N GLY A 19 -8.06 -10.52 8.53
CA GLY A 19 -8.26 -9.07 8.67
C GLY A 19 -9.72 -8.69 8.93
N GLN A 20 -9.93 -7.45 9.36
CA GLN A 20 -11.26 -6.83 9.35
C GLN A 20 -11.43 -6.03 8.06
N ALA A 21 -12.62 -6.11 7.46
CA ALA A 21 -13.00 -5.30 6.30
C ALA A 21 -14.01 -4.25 6.75
N GLU A 22 -13.72 -2.99 6.44
CA GLU A 22 -14.59 -1.86 6.75
C GLU A 22 -14.84 -1.04 5.49
N TRP A 23 -16.07 -0.55 5.33
CA TRP A 23 -16.41 0.42 4.30
C TRP A 23 -16.12 1.82 4.82
N VAL A 24 -15.17 2.51 4.19
CA VAL A 24 -14.78 3.87 4.55
C VAL A 24 -15.11 4.82 3.39
N GLY A 25 -15.52 6.05 3.69
CA GLY A 25 -15.75 7.06 2.65
C GLY A 25 -14.45 7.41 1.92
N TYR A 26 -14.51 7.63 0.60
CA TYR A 26 -13.31 7.97 -0.19
C TYR A 26 -12.60 9.26 0.26
N ARG A 27 -13.33 10.18 0.92
CA ARG A 27 -12.76 11.38 1.55
C ARG A 27 -12.08 11.08 2.88
N GLU A 28 -12.62 10.18 3.67
CA GLU A 28 -12.06 9.74 4.96
C GLU A 28 -10.77 8.94 4.74
N ALA A 29 -10.69 8.19 3.63
CA ALA A 29 -9.48 7.49 3.20
C ALA A 29 -8.24 8.38 3.08
N ALA A 30 -8.40 9.71 2.95
CA ALA A 30 -7.31 10.68 2.96
C ALA A 30 -6.44 10.64 4.23
N ALA A 31 -7.02 10.27 5.36
CA ALA A 31 -6.35 10.22 6.66
C ALA A 31 -5.81 8.82 7.00
N LEU A 32 -6.08 7.81 6.18
CA LEU A 32 -5.68 6.43 6.46
C LEU A 32 -4.25 6.14 5.98
N PRO A 33 -3.48 5.34 6.74
CA PRO A 33 -2.14 4.91 6.35
C PRO A 33 -2.21 3.76 5.33
N LEU A 34 -2.76 4.05 4.14
CA LEU A 34 -2.90 3.06 3.08
C LEU A 34 -1.58 2.82 2.36
N PHE A 35 -1.33 1.56 1.99
CA PHE A 35 -0.26 1.16 1.09
C PHE A 35 -0.84 0.75 -0.28
N PRO A 36 -0.34 1.29 -1.40
CA PRO A 36 0.60 2.41 -1.47
C PRO A 36 0.00 3.70 -0.94
N ALA A 37 0.79 4.76 -0.72
CA ALA A 37 0.39 6.05 -0.13
C ALA A 37 -0.63 6.83 -1.00
N VAL A 38 -1.81 6.23 -1.21
CA VAL A 38 -2.88 6.67 -2.12
C VAL A 38 -4.01 7.36 -1.40
N GLY A 39 -4.05 7.34 -0.07
CA GLY A 39 -5.10 7.98 0.73
C GLY A 39 -5.41 9.41 0.26
N PRO A 40 -4.41 10.32 0.20
CA PRO A 40 -4.62 11.69 -0.28
C PRO A 40 -5.21 11.78 -1.70
N LEU A 41 -4.85 10.84 -2.58
CA LEU A 41 -5.35 10.80 -3.95
C LEU A 41 -6.81 10.37 -4.01
N LEU A 42 -7.20 9.41 -3.16
CA LEU A 42 -8.61 9.02 -3.01
C LEU A 42 -9.43 10.21 -2.52
N GLY A 43 -8.98 10.92 -1.49
CA GLY A 43 -9.70 12.09 -0.96
C GLY A 43 -9.87 13.26 -1.94
N ALA A 44 -9.01 13.34 -2.95
CA ALA A 44 -9.05 14.37 -3.98
C ALA A 44 -10.02 14.06 -5.14
N LEU A 45 -10.63 12.87 -5.18
CA LEU A 45 -11.59 12.54 -6.24
C LEU A 45 -12.80 13.48 -6.21
N GLN A 46 -13.29 13.85 -7.40
CA GLN A 46 -14.48 14.71 -7.52
C GLN A 46 -15.76 13.96 -7.14
N THR A 47 -15.84 12.67 -7.50
CA THR A 47 -16.94 11.76 -7.15
C THR A 47 -16.37 10.39 -6.81
N PRO A 48 -17.12 9.52 -6.11
CA PRO A 48 -16.67 8.15 -5.81
C PRO A 48 -16.31 7.32 -7.04
N HIS A 49 -16.88 7.66 -8.20
CA HIS A 49 -16.70 6.94 -9.47
C HIS A 49 -15.75 7.67 -10.43
N ALA A 50 -15.14 8.78 -10.01
CA ALA A 50 -14.22 9.53 -10.84
C ALA A 50 -12.98 8.67 -11.12
N ARG A 51 -12.55 8.64 -12.38
CA ARG A 51 -11.30 7.99 -12.76
C ARG A 51 -10.15 8.75 -12.11
N SER A 52 -9.29 8.05 -11.37
CA SER A 52 -8.03 8.65 -10.97
C SER A 52 -7.20 8.92 -12.24
N ALA A 53 -6.65 10.13 -12.37
CA ALA A 53 -5.59 10.37 -13.34
C ALA A 53 -4.45 9.37 -13.06
N ALA A 54 -3.66 8.99 -14.07
CA ALA A 54 -2.54 8.06 -13.91
C ALA A 54 -1.76 8.41 -12.63
N VAL A 55 -1.97 7.58 -11.61
CA VAL A 55 -1.60 7.88 -10.24
C VAL A 55 -0.10 7.76 -10.15
N MET A 56 0.60 8.88 -10.34
CA MET A 56 1.98 9.02 -9.89
C MET A 56 1.90 9.35 -8.40
N ALA A 57 1.49 8.38 -7.58
CA ALA A 57 1.72 8.49 -6.15
C ALA A 57 3.23 8.72 -5.95
N PRO A 58 3.64 9.63 -5.05
CA PRO A 58 5.05 9.81 -4.77
C PRO A 58 5.72 8.47 -4.51
N PRO A 59 6.94 8.23 -5.02
CA PRO A 59 7.65 6.99 -4.78
C PRO A 59 7.77 6.77 -3.27
N MET A 60 7.25 5.64 -2.79
CA MET A 60 7.48 5.22 -1.42
C MET A 60 8.87 4.62 -1.31
N THR A 61 9.66 5.22 -0.44
CA THR A 61 10.93 4.74 0.06
C THR A 61 10.80 4.42 1.54
N ASP A 62 11.76 3.67 2.09
CA ASP A 62 11.85 3.40 3.54
C ASP A 62 11.92 4.69 4.37
N ALA A 63 12.42 5.79 3.77
CA ALA A 63 12.44 7.10 4.42
C ALA A 63 11.05 7.76 4.51
N THR A 64 10.14 7.41 3.60
CA THR A 64 8.82 8.06 3.47
C THR A 64 7.65 7.21 3.99
N PHE A 65 7.87 5.91 4.25
CA PHE A 65 6.85 5.03 4.78
C PHE A 65 7.44 4.13 5.89
N PRO A 66 7.00 4.28 7.15
CA PRO A 66 7.45 3.43 8.22
C PRO A 66 6.80 2.05 8.08
N TRP A 67 7.57 1.07 7.62
CA TRP A 67 7.23 -0.34 7.72
C TRP A 67 7.17 -0.72 9.21
N ARG A 68 5.96 -0.82 9.78
CA ARG A 68 5.73 -1.32 11.13
C ARG A 68 4.86 -2.56 11.10
#